data_AF-A0A537R8H6-F1
#
_entry.id   AF-A0A537R8H6-F1
#
_cell.length_a   1.000
_cell.length_b   1.000
_cell.length_c   1.000
_cell.angle_alpha   90.00
_cell.angle_beta   90.00
_cell.angle_gamma   90.00
#
_symmetry.space_group_name_H-M   'P 1'
#
loop_
_entity.id
_entity.type
_entity.pdbx_description
1 polymer ?
#
loop_
_entity_poly.entity_id
_entity_poly.type
_entity_poly.pdbx_seq_one_letter_code
_entity_poly.pdbx_strand_id
1 'polypeptide(L)'
;VPERYARMTVNPFAFLRGAAAVMATDLAAQPMAGIPVQAGGDSHLMNFGAFVTPEDNILFDVNDFDETLPGVDFTVDLKRLAASVAVAASAAGTNKKQARAIAAATVKAYRTHISALAKLSPLQIWHSRIDLEQAIKQIGNSDLRR
;
A
#
# COMPACT_ATOMS: atom_id res chain seq x y z
N VAL A 1 19.47 22.89 0.62
CA VAL A 1 19.08 21.47 0.86
C VAL A 1 18.81 20.84 -0.50
N PRO A 2 19.40 19.69 -0.86
CA PRO A 2 19.08 19.02 -2.13
C PRO A 2 17.58 18.77 -2.26
N GLU A 3 17.02 18.86 -3.47
CA GLU A 3 15.56 18.89 -3.71
C GLU A 3 14.81 17.69 -3.09
N ARG A 4 15.41 16.50 -3.12
CA ARG A 4 14.86 15.30 -2.44
C ARG A 4 14.65 15.54 -0.95
N TYR A 5 15.67 16.02 -0.26
CA TYR A 5 15.60 16.27 1.19
C TYR A 5 14.63 17.39 1.52
N ALA A 6 14.53 18.43 0.68
CA ALA A 6 13.54 19.50 0.85
C ALA A 6 12.09 18.97 0.75
N ARG A 7 11.82 18.04 -0.17
CA ARG A 7 10.52 17.36 -0.25
C ARG A 7 10.24 16.47 0.96
N MET A 8 11.25 15.76 1.46
CA MET A 8 11.12 14.88 2.63
C MET A 8 10.86 15.66 3.94
N THR A 9 11.28 16.92 4.05
CA THR A 9 11.10 17.73 5.28
C THR A 9 9.69 18.27 5.47
N VAL A 10 8.79 18.11 4.50
CA VAL A 10 7.44 18.70 4.53
C VAL A 10 6.60 18.15 5.69
N ASN A 11 6.61 16.83 5.91
CA ASN A 11 5.95 16.16 7.02
C ASN A 11 6.45 14.71 7.17
N PRO A 12 6.11 13.99 8.26
CA PRO A 12 6.56 12.62 8.47
C PRO A 12 6.19 11.63 7.36
N PHE A 13 5.05 11.84 6.70
CA PHE A 13 4.63 10.98 5.60
C PHE A 13 5.45 11.24 4.32
N ALA A 14 5.78 12.49 4.02
CA ALA A 14 6.69 12.85 2.94
C ALA A 14 8.11 12.28 3.16
N PHE A 15 8.58 12.27 4.41
CA PHE A 15 9.83 11.60 4.77
C PHE A 15 9.75 10.09 4.47
N LEU A 16 8.69 9.41 4.92
CA LEU A 16 8.50 7.97 4.71
C LEU A 16 8.55 7.58 3.23
N ARG A 17 7.90 8.36 2.37
CA ARG A 17 7.92 8.16 0.91
C ARG A 17 9.34 8.22 0.36
N GLY A 18 10.12 9.23 0.74
CA GLY A 18 11.50 9.38 0.29
C GLY A 18 12.54 8.46 0.96
N ALA A 19 12.14 7.64 1.94
CA ALA A 19 13.04 6.87 2.81
C ALA A 19 12.94 5.35 2.60
N ALA A 20 12.74 4.88 1.35
CA ALA A 20 12.69 3.46 1.01
C ALA A 20 13.87 2.64 1.57
N ALA A 21 15.10 3.09 1.34
CA ALA A 21 16.31 2.42 1.83
C ALA A 21 16.42 2.34 3.37
N VAL A 22 15.94 3.36 4.09
CA VAL A 22 15.93 3.34 5.57
C VAL A 22 15.01 2.23 6.05
N MET A 23 13.80 2.16 5.51
CA MET A 23 12.85 1.11 5.90
C MET A 23 13.32 -0.29 5.49
N ALA A 24 13.96 -0.44 4.31
CA ALA A 24 14.55 -1.71 3.91
C ALA A 24 15.58 -2.19 4.94
N THR A 25 16.39 -1.27 5.48
CA THR A 25 17.35 -1.56 6.55
C THR A 25 16.64 -1.95 7.85
N ASP A 26 15.60 -1.21 8.26
CA ASP A 26 14.81 -1.53 9.47
C ASP A 26 14.12 -2.91 9.37
N LEU A 27 13.69 -3.28 8.17
CA LEU A 27 12.97 -4.53 7.91
C LEU A 27 13.89 -5.75 7.76
N ALA A 28 15.17 -5.56 7.45
CA ALA A 28 16.11 -6.66 7.19
C ALA A 28 16.25 -7.62 8.38
N ALA A 29 16.09 -7.13 9.61
CA ALA A 29 16.17 -7.92 10.84
C ALA A 29 14.80 -8.43 11.34
N GLN A 30 13.70 -8.14 10.65
CA GLN A 30 12.36 -8.51 11.08
C GLN A 30 11.99 -9.94 10.64
N PRO A 31 11.13 -10.65 11.40
CA PRO A 31 10.62 -11.96 10.98
C PRO A 31 9.96 -11.91 9.59
N MET A 32 10.28 -12.88 8.75
CA MET A 32 9.77 -13.03 7.38
C MET A 32 8.91 -14.28 7.27
N ALA A 33 8.01 -14.32 6.29
CA ALA A 33 7.15 -15.48 6.04
C ALA A 33 7.86 -16.58 5.23
N GLY A 34 8.95 -16.24 4.55
CA GLY A 34 9.73 -17.14 3.69
C GLY A 34 9.14 -17.31 2.30
N ILE A 35 8.27 -16.40 1.84
CA ILE A 35 7.62 -16.50 0.52
C ILE A 35 8.20 -15.40 -0.40
N PRO A 36 9.12 -15.76 -1.31
CA PRO A 36 9.75 -14.81 -2.22
C PRO A 36 8.79 -14.39 -3.34
N VAL A 37 8.84 -13.11 -3.71
CA VAL A 37 8.07 -12.51 -4.82
C VAL A 37 8.94 -11.53 -5.62
N GLN A 38 8.41 -11.02 -6.73
CA GLN A 38 8.91 -9.79 -7.35
C GLN A 38 8.34 -8.61 -6.55
N ALA A 39 9.12 -8.09 -5.59
CA ALA A 39 8.66 -7.01 -4.72
C ALA A 39 8.77 -5.66 -5.42
N GLY A 40 7.82 -4.76 -5.13
CA GLY A 40 7.87 -3.37 -5.57
C GLY A 40 8.86 -2.53 -4.78
N GLY A 41 9.11 -2.86 -3.52
CA GLY A 41 10.06 -2.14 -2.65
C GLY A 41 9.53 -0.79 -2.14
N ASP A 42 8.60 -0.17 -2.87
CA ASP A 42 7.97 1.11 -2.51
C ASP A 42 6.44 1.04 -2.26
N SER A 43 5.93 -0.08 -1.74
CA SER A 43 4.49 -0.19 -1.44
C SER A 43 4.04 0.74 -0.29
N HIS A 44 3.54 1.92 -0.60
CA HIS A 44 3.01 2.88 0.38
C HIS A 44 1.65 3.46 -0.04
N LEU A 45 0.88 4.02 0.89
CA LEU A 45 -0.51 4.50 0.67
C LEU A 45 -0.69 5.35 -0.60
N MET A 46 0.24 6.27 -0.89
CA MET A 46 0.14 7.15 -2.08
C MET A 46 0.61 6.51 -3.40
N ASN A 47 1.06 5.25 -3.39
CA ASN A 47 1.36 4.51 -4.61
C ASN A 47 0.13 3.73 -5.10
N PHE A 48 -0.99 3.77 -4.37
CA PHE A 48 -2.26 3.22 -4.83
C PHE A 48 -3.11 4.36 -5.37
N GLY A 49 -3.72 4.17 -6.54
CA GLY A 49 -4.48 5.21 -7.21
C GLY A 49 -5.51 4.66 -8.18
N ALA A 50 -6.33 5.56 -8.71
CA ALA A 50 -7.27 5.29 -9.79
C ALA A 50 -6.68 5.78 -11.12
N PHE A 51 -6.70 4.93 -12.14
CA PHE A 51 -6.18 5.20 -13.48
C PHE A 51 -7.27 5.00 -14.52
N VAL A 52 -7.30 5.87 -15.51
CA VAL A 52 -8.21 5.75 -16.64
C VAL A 52 -7.50 4.97 -17.75
N THR A 53 -8.11 3.88 -18.22
CA THR A 53 -7.61 3.13 -19.36
C THR A 53 -8.01 3.81 -20.68
N PRO A 54 -7.34 3.53 -21.81
CA PRO A 54 -7.74 4.05 -23.12
C PRO A 54 -9.19 3.74 -23.52
N GLU A 55 -9.78 2.69 -22.94
CA GLU A 55 -11.16 2.28 -23.13
C GLU A 55 -12.13 2.90 -22.11
N ASP A 56 -11.74 4.00 -21.44
CA ASP A 56 -12.52 4.73 -20.43
C ASP A 56 -12.92 3.91 -19.19
N ASN A 57 -12.16 2.86 -18.85
CA ASN A 57 -12.36 2.13 -17.59
C ASN A 57 -11.55 2.79 -16.47
N ILE A 58 -12.07 2.76 -15.23
CA ILE A 58 -11.31 3.16 -14.04
C ILE A 58 -10.73 1.91 -13.37
N LEU A 59 -9.40 1.85 -13.28
CA LEU A 59 -8.67 0.80 -12.57
C LEU A 59 -8.09 1.35 -11.28
N PHE A 60 -8.33 0.66 -10.16
CA PHE A 60 -7.60 0.92 -8.93
C PHE A 60 -6.39 -0.02 -8.87
N ASP A 61 -5.19 0.54 -8.90
CA ASP A 61 -3.96 -0.25 -8.95
C ASP A 61 -2.81 0.45 -8.21
N VAL A 62 -1.68 -0.25 -8.15
CA VAL A 62 -0.39 0.26 -7.71
C VAL A 62 0.32 0.94 -8.88
N ASN A 63 0.96 2.06 -8.59
CA ASN A 63 1.88 2.75 -9.48
C ASN A 63 3.33 2.38 -9.20
N ASP A 64 4.19 2.71 -10.16
CA ASP A 64 5.64 2.81 -10.00
C ASP A 64 6.34 1.45 -9.79
N PHE A 65 6.64 0.79 -10.91
CA PHE A 65 7.29 -0.54 -10.97
C PHE A 65 8.69 -0.49 -11.63
N ASP A 66 9.31 0.67 -11.70
CA ASP A 66 10.62 0.87 -12.31
C ASP A 66 11.78 0.25 -11.50
N GLU A 67 11.60 0.08 -10.18
CA GLU A 67 12.61 -0.46 -9.25
C GLU A 67 12.18 -1.76 -8.52
N THR A 68 11.70 -2.76 -9.26
CA THR A 68 11.29 -4.05 -8.65
C THR A 68 12.47 -5.01 -8.36
N LEU A 69 12.37 -5.81 -7.29
CA LEU A 69 13.43 -6.73 -6.84
C LEU A 69 12.91 -8.18 -6.66
N PRO A 70 13.45 -9.19 -7.38
CA PRO A 70 13.08 -10.58 -7.20
C PRO A 70 13.60 -11.18 -5.88
N GLY A 71 12.95 -12.25 -5.42
CA GLY A 71 13.44 -13.04 -4.29
C GLY A 71 13.20 -12.40 -2.91
N VAL A 72 12.53 -11.25 -2.88
CA VAL A 72 12.20 -10.53 -1.64
C VAL A 72 10.97 -11.14 -1.01
N ASP A 73 10.97 -11.30 0.31
CA ASP A 73 9.80 -11.76 1.03
C ASP A 73 8.64 -10.76 0.89
N PHE A 74 7.45 -11.24 0.52
CA PHE A 74 6.30 -10.36 0.28
C PHE A 74 5.91 -9.49 1.48
N THR A 75 6.31 -9.87 2.72
CA THR A 75 5.99 -9.08 3.90
C THR A 75 6.71 -7.72 3.90
N VAL A 76 7.75 -7.53 3.10
CA VAL A 76 8.45 -6.23 2.98
C VAL A 76 7.48 -5.15 2.48
N ASP A 77 6.82 -5.39 1.34
CA ASP A 77 5.85 -4.47 0.77
C ASP A 77 4.65 -4.27 1.71
N LEU A 78 4.13 -5.35 2.30
CA LEU A 78 3.00 -5.26 3.23
C LEU A 78 3.33 -4.46 4.50
N LYS A 79 4.54 -4.62 5.06
CA LYS A 79 5.00 -3.85 6.23
C LYS A 79 5.19 -2.39 5.87
N ARG A 80 5.74 -2.10 4.67
CA ARG A 80 5.86 -0.73 4.15
C ARG A 80 4.50 -0.06 4.02
N LEU A 81 3.53 -0.76 3.44
CA LEU A 81 2.16 -0.26 3.31
C LEU A 81 1.55 0.03 4.68
N ALA A 82 1.63 -0.93 5.61
CA ALA A 82 1.07 -0.77 6.96
C ALA A 82 1.70 0.40 7.73
N ALA A 83 3.03 0.57 7.65
CA ALA A 83 3.72 1.69 8.26
C ALA A 83 3.29 3.03 7.63
N SER A 84 3.19 3.09 6.30
CA SER A 84 2.75 4.30 5.59
C SER A 84 1.35 4.74 6.01
N VAL A 85 0.43 3.78 6.19
CA VAL A 85 -0.94 4.05 6.66
C VAL A 85 -0.94 4.55 8.10
N ALA A 86 -0.14 3.96 8.99
CA ALA A 86 -0.03 4.43 10.36
C ALA A 86 0.52 5.87 10.45
N VAL A 87 1.55 6.17 9.64
CA VAL A 87 2.15 7.51 9.57
C VAL A 87 1.17 8.52 8.96
N ALA A 88 0.47 8.17 7.88
CA ALA A 88 -0.55 9.02 7.27
C ALA A 88 -1.69 9.32 8.24
N ALA A 89 -2.22 8.31 8.94
CA ALA A 89 -3.28 8.48 9.93
C ALA A 89 -2.82 9.38 11.09
N SER A 90 -1.57 9.24 11.54
CA SER A 90 -1.00 10.10 12.58
C SER A 90 -0.85 11.54 12.09
N ALA A 91 -0.38 11.74 10.85
CA ALA A 91 -0.27 13.06 10.22
C ALA A 91 -1.65 13.74 10.02
N ALA A 92 -2.71 12.94 9.85
CA ALA A 92 -4.10 13.42 9.78
C ALA A 92 -4.72 13.73 11.16
N GLY A 93 -3.95 13.66 12.25
CA GLY A 93 -4.40 14.06 13.60
C GLY A 93 -5.07 12.96 14.42
N THR A 94 -5.05 11.70 13.96
CA THR A 94 -5.56 10.58 14.76
C THR A 94 -4.62 10.23 15.92
N ASN A 95 -5.15 9.68 17.01
CA ASN A 95 -4.30 9.22 18.10
C ASN A 95 -3.59 7.89 17.76
N LYS A 96 -2.54 7.54 18.53
CA LYS A 96 -1.74 6.32 18.30
C LYS A 96 -2.58 5.03 18.24
N LYS A 97 -3.62 4.92 19.06
CA LYS A 97 -4.51 3.74 19.09
C LYS A 97 -5.31 3.63 17.79
N GLN A 98 -5.84 4.75 17.30
CA GLN A 98 -6.57 4.82 16.03
C GLN A 98 -5.64 4.53 14.85
N ALA A 99 -4.47 5.17 14.76
CA ALA A 99 -3.50 4.92 13.70
C ALA A 99 -3.10 3.42 13.62
N ARG A 100 -2.84 2.79 14.78
CA ARG A 100 -2.57 1.34 14.86
C ARG A 100 -3.76 0.50 14.40
N ALA A 101 -4.98 0.88 14.76
CA ALA A 101 -6.18 0.17 14.33
C ALA A 101 -6.39 0.26 12.81
N ILE A 102 -6.12 1.42 12.20
CA ILE A 102 -6.22 1.62 10.74
C ILE A 102 -5.17 0.76 10.03
N ALA A 103 -3.90 0.80 10.47
CA ALA A 103 -2.85 -0.05 9.89
C ALA A 103 -3.17 -1.56 10.03
N ALA A 104 -3.72 -1.98 11.17
CA ALA A 104 -4.17 -3.35 11.36
C ALA A 104 -5.34 -3.72 10.43
N ALA A 105 -6.26 -2.79 10.18
CA ALA A 105 -7.36 -2.97 9.23
C ALA A 105 -6.84 -3.13 7.79
N THR A 106 -5.82 -2.37 7.38
CA THR A 106 -5.13 -2.54 6.10
C THR A 106 -4.54 -3.94 5.94
N VAL A 107 -3.79 -4.42 6.95
CA VAL A 107 -3.21 -5.77 6.91
C VAL A 107 -4.29 -6.86 6.91
N LYS A 108 -5.38 -6.64 7.65
CA LYS A 108 -6.54 -7.55 7.63
C LYS A 108 -7.18 -7.61 6.24
N ALA A 109 -7.37 -6.48 5.58
CA ALA A 109 -7.92 -6.41 4.23
C ALA A 109 -7.03 -7.17 3.23
N TYR A 110 -5.71 -6.95 3.28
CA TYR A 110 -4.74 -7.70 2.47
C TYR A 110 -4.87 -9.21 2.67
N ARG A 111 -4.85 -9.67 3.93
CA ARG A 111 -4.96 -11.10 4.26
C ARG A 111 -6.28 -11.71 3.77
N THR A 112 -7.39 -11.00 3.97
CA THR A 112 -8.71 -11.44 3.51
C THR A 112 -8.75 -11.56 1.98
N HIS A 113 -8.19 -10.58 1.26
CA HIS A 113 -8.17 -10.59 -0.19
C HIS A 113 -7.28 -11.73 -0.74
N ILE A 114 -6.06 -11.89 -0.22
CA ILE A 114 -5.19 -13.03 -0.59
C ILE A 114 -5.86 -14.37 -0.30
N SER A 115 -6.58 -14.52 0.81
CA SER A 115 -7.31 -15.75 1.13
C SER A 115 -8.46 -16.04 0.16
N ALA A 116 -9.06 -15.01 -0.43
CA ALA A 116 -10.06 -15.16 -1.47
C ALA A 116 -9.41 -15.54 -2.81
N LEU A 117 -8.33 -14.86 -3.20
CA LEU A 117 -7.57 -15.14 -4.42
C LEU A 117 -6.98 -16.56 -4.42
N ALA A 118 -6.52 -17.06 -3.28
CA ALA A 118 -5.95 -18.41 -3.15
C ALA A 118 -6.94 -19.54 -3.51
N LYS A 119 -8.24 -19.26 -3.62
CA LYS A 119 -9.27 -20.22 -4.01
C LYS A 119 -9.57 -20.22 -5.52
N LEU A 120 -8.94 -19.31 -6.27
CA LEU A 120 -9.19 -19.07 -7.68
C LEU A 120 -8.09 -19.68 -8.54
N SER A 121 -8.42 -19.99 -9.80
CA SER A 121 -7.43 -20.38 -10.79
C SER A 121 -6.55 -19.18 -11.19
N PRO A 122 -5.35 -19.39 -11.75
CA PRO A 122 -4.49 -18.30 -12.22
C PRO A 122 -5.20 -17.34 -13.19
N LEU A 123 -6.04 -17.87 -14.10
CA LEU A 123 -6.82 -17.04 -15.04
C LEU A 123 -7.89 -16.22 -14.33
N GLN A 124 -8.54 -16.77 -13.31
CA GLN A 124 -9.51 -16.02 -12.51
C GLN A 124 -8.83 -14.92 -11.68
N ILE A 125 -7.64 -15.19 -11.13
CA ILE A 125 -6.82 -14.16 -10.44
C ILE A 125 -6.43 -13.06 -11.43
N TRP A 126 -6.01 -13.42 -12.64
CA TRP A 126 -5.66 -12.45 -13.69
C TRP A 126 -6.81 -11.51 -14.06
N HIS A 127 -8.05 -12.01 -14.02
CA HIS A 127 -9.24 -11.20 -14.27
C HIS A 127 -9.84 -10.56 -13.01
N SER A 128 -9.26 -10.83 -11.83
CA SER A 128 -9.70 -10.19 -10.58
C SER A 128 -9.33 -8.71 -10.62
N ARG A 129 -10.31 -7.85 -10.32
CA ARG A 129 -10.13 -6.40 -10.26
C ARG A 129 -10.75 -5.87 -8.98
N ILE A 130 -10.21 -4.77 -8.48
CA ILE A 130 -10.85 -4.00 -7.42
C ILE A 130 -11.92 -3.15 -8.09
N ASP A 131 -13.19 -3.47 -7.82
CA ASP A 131 -14.33 -2.64 -8.22
C ASP A 131 -14.38 -1.40 -7.33
N LEU A 132 -13.80 -0.31 -7.84
CA LEU A 132 -13.67 0.93 -7.10
C LEU A 132 -15.04 1.59 -6.84
N GLU A 133 -15.98 1.53 -7.78
CA GLU A 133 -17.32 2.06 -7.58
C GLU A 133 -18.04 1.35 -6.43
N GLN A 134 -17.95 0.02 -6.40
CA GLN A 134 -18.54 -0.77 -5.32
C GLN A 134 -17.85 -0.51 -3.98
N ALA A 135 -16.52 -0.33 -3.99
CA ALA A 135 -15.78 0.05 -2.78
C ALA A 135 -16.22 1.42 -2.25
N ILE A 136 -16.40 2.41 -3.12
CA ILE A 136 -16.86 3.76 -2.76
C ILE A 136 -18.27 3.71 -2.15
N LYS A 137 -19.19 2.91 -2.71
CA LYS A 137 -20.55 2.74 -2.18
C LYS A 137 -20.56 2.20 -0.74
N GLN A 138 -19.54 1.45 -0.33
CA GLN A 138 -19.42 0.90 1.03
C GLN A 138 -18.89 1.90 2.06
N ILE A 139 -18.37 3.06 1.63
CA ILE A 139 -17.87 4.08 2.55
C ILE A 139 -19.06 4.67 3.33
N GLY A 140 -19.05 4.57 4.66
CA GLY A 140 -20.17 5.03 5.50
C GLY A 140 -20.40 6.55 5.45
N ASN A 141 -19.35 7.34 5.23
CA ASN A 141 -19.43 8.79 5.10
C ASN A 141 -19.77 9.18 3.65
N SER A 142 -20.94 9.79 3.43
CA SER A 142 -21.41 10.23 2.11
C SER A 142 -20.53 11.31 1.48
N ASP A 143 -19.86 12.15 2.28
CA ASP A 143 -19.02 13.24 1.76
C ASP A 143 -17.75 12.70 1.09
N LEU A 144 -17.34 11.49 1.45
CA LEU A 144 -16.19 10.78 0.89
C LEU A 144 -16.56 9.90 -0.32
N ARG A 145 -17.83 9.88 -0.74
CA ARG A 145 -18.29 9.08 -1.90
C ARG A 145 -18.24 9.81 -3.24
N ARG A 146 -17.72 11.04 -3.27
CA ARG A 146 -17.64 11.88 -4.46
C ARG A 146 -16.39 11.61 -5.27
#